data_AF-A0A813E7B8-F1
#
_entry.id   AF-A0A813E7B8-F1
#
_cell.length_a   1.000
_cell.length_b   1.000
_cell.length_c   1.000
_cell.angle_alpha   90.00
_cell.angle_beta   90.00
_cell.angle_gamma   90.00
#
_symmetry.space_group_name_H-M   'P 1'
#
loop_
_entity.id
_entity.type
_entity.pdbx_description
1 polymer ?
#
loop_
_entity_poly.entity_id
_entity_poly.type
_entity_poly.pdbx_seq_one_letter_code
_entity_poly.pdbx_strand_id
1 'polypeptide(L)'
;MTLLGGVQMPLGSNHAEQAAQTMPPADFPKLSQPRANSMLTELLSAYTAKKFQRKLQGLVDKAGGDSLELEDVPGRWDLARQVQTEVCPRYGFAHDEATMMQITSVLESLLHLYPELSDKAGMIYRALRVPESKEGSQQSQSKPPVAEPDVVVVKPQLKKLASSLSTASTSASTASYQRSSTTLSWTEEPVLQELVLQLEESSSPESQAGGARLSKRRALALQAELFSAFTSAGFQKKLHQLARSHGPAARFSPVYRSAFRDLVRSIQLPIIPKYGFDPTEYGVEEMMAAFQSLHDDPDVFVNSVAIREALFMPSSTDEKQEEQDPTKPRVPICNSKKAVLNLLKEQAVVFSCPAVQTMVAKLKKEADKREGTKRSEEAPDGYYHLPGRAELALELQRYLLPRHGFEGSRKGVRDMIQHCSTFIHDQEVASLYDTINSKLGMSPAACLRFRELATGVASSQVPKQAASNQGYYNLVNARLGSCLANCTRFSMPVA
;
A
#
# COMPACT_ATOMS: atom_id res chain seq x y z
N MET A 1 -2.52 -12.55 -9.17
CA MET A 1 -2.63 -13.19 -10.49
C MET A 1 -2.81 -12.10 -11.54
N THR A 2 -1.71 -11.57 -12.08
CA THR A 2 -1.75 -10.55 -13.14
C THR A 2 -1.82 -11.28 -14.47
N LEU A 3 -2.91 -11.12 -15.24
CA LEU A 3 -3.27 -12.04 -16.31
C LEU A 3 -2.58 -11.79 -17.66
N LEU A 4 -1.66 -10.85 -17.82
CA LEU A 4 -0.75 -10.89 -18.96
C LEU A 4 0.58 -10.26 -18.54
N GLY A 5 1.66 -11.03 -18.61
CA GLY A 5 3.01 -10.51 -18.47
C GLY A 5 3.19 -9.32 -19.42
N GLY A 6 3.50 -8.15 -18.87
CA GLY A 6 3.53 -6.88 -19.57
C GLY A 6 4.70 -6.71 -20.54
N VAL A 7 4.76 -7.52 -21.59
CA VAL A 7 5.78 -7.42 -22.64
C VAL A 7 5.35 -6.36 -23.67
N GLN A 8 6.14 -5.29 -23.79
CA GLN A 8 5.90 -4.19 -24.72
C GLN A 8 6.53 -4.48 -26.09
N MET A 9 5.72 -4.56 -27.15
CA MET A 9 6.12 -4.86 -28.53
C MET A 9 6.71 -3.63 -29.26
N PRO A 10 7.68 -3.78 -30.19
CA PRO A 10 8.22 -2.68 -30.98
C PRO A 10 7.27 -2.29 -32.14
N LEU A 11 6.89 -1.01 -32.20
CA LEU A 11 5.99 -0.45 -33.23
C LEU A 11 6.78 0.00 -34.48
N GLY A 12 6.27 -0.37 -35.67
CA GLY A 12 6.62 0.26 -36.95
C GLY A 12 5.83 1.56 -37.16
N SER A 13 6.51 2.64 -37.54
CA SER A 13 6.13 4.03 -37.21
C SER A 13 5.02 4.70 -38.02
N ASN A 14 4.41 4.08 -39.04
CA ASN A 14 3.66 4.89 -40.04
C ASN A 14 2.16 4.60 -40.19
N HIS A 15 1.54 3.73 -39.38
CA HIS A 15 0.09 3.44 -39.49
C HIS A 15 -0.74 3.67 -38.20
N ALA A 16 -0.12 3.99 -37.06
CA ALA A 16 -0.82 4.12 -35.78
C ALA A 16 -1.55 5.46 -35.56
N GLU A 17 -1.21 6.51 -36.32
CA GLU A 17 -1.65 7.88 -36.02
C GLU A 17 -3.06 8.22 -36.54
N GLN A 18 -3.61 7.43 -37.47
CA GLN A 18 -4.97 7.66 -38.02
C GLN A 18 -6.08 6.83 -37.35
N ALA A 19 -5.76 5.90 -36.46
CA ALA A 19 -6.77 5.05 -35.78
C ALA A 19 -7.22 5.57 -34.40
N ALA A 20 -6.65 6.68 -33.90
CA ALA A 20 -6.78 7.08 -32.48
C ALA A 20 -7.90 8.10 -32.16
N GLN A 21 -8.82 8.41 -33.09
CA GLN A 21 -9.85 9.47 -32.88
C GLN A 21 -11.30 8.97 -32.71
N THR A 22 -11.55 7.66 -32.60
CA THR A 22 -12.89 7.14 -32.26
C THR A 22 -12.96 6.79 -30.78
N MET A 23 -13.80 7.48 -30.01
CA MET A 23 -14.11 7.08 -28.65
C MET A 23 -14.70 5.66 -28.64
N PRO A 24 -14.32 4.79 -27.68
CA PRO A 24 -14.96 3.48 -27.56
C PRO A 24 -16.45 3.68 -27.21
N PRO A 25 -17.37 2.97 -27.88
CA PRO A 25 -18.79 3.04 -27.56
C PRO A 25 -19.03 2.56 -26.13
N ALA A 26 -19.93 3.24 -25.41
CA ALA A 26 -20.30 2.97 -24.01
C ALA A 26 -20.97 1.59 -23.78
N ASP A 27 -21.13 0.78 -24.83
CA ASP A 27 -21.78 -0.51 -24.82
C ASP A 27 -20.76 -1.64 -24.86
N PHE A 28 -19.97 -1.78 -23.79
CA PHE A 28 -19.13 -2.96 -23.64
C PHE A 28 -19.99 -4.20 -23.41
N PRO A 29 -19.66 -5.35 -24.05
CA PRO A 29 -20.39 -6.58 -23.80
C PRO A 29 -20.17 -6.99 -22.34
N LYS A 30 -21.22 -6.88 -21.53
CA LYS A 30 -21.23 -7.49 -20.19
C LYS A 30 -21.12 -9.00 -20.38
N LEU A 31 -19.94 -9.55 -20.12
CA LEU A 31 -19.75 -11.00 -20.11
C LEU A 31 -20.39 -11.56 -18.83
N SER A 32 -21.47 -12.31 -18.99
CA SER A 32 -21.98 -13.13 -17.91
C SER A 32 -21.01 -14.28 -17.60
N GLN A 33 -21.06 -14.82 -16.38
CA GLN A 33 -20.23 -15.96 -15.96
C GLN A 33 -20.30 -17.16 -16.94
N PRO A 34 -21.49 -17.62 -17.43
CA PRO A 34 -21.54 -18.70 -18.41
C PRO A 34 -20.86 -18.34 -19.73
N ARG A 35 -20.99 -17.08 -20.17
CA ARG A 35 -20.39 -16.60 -21.42
C ARG A 35 -18.87 -16.50 -21.30
N ALA A 36 -18.36 -16.05 -20.16
CA ALA A 36 -16.94 -16.05 -19.85
C ALA A 36 -16.35 -17.46 -19.81
N ASN A 37 -17.06 -18.40 -19.17
CA ASN A 37 -16.67 -19.80 -19.12
C ASN A 37 -16.57 -20.43 -20.52
N SER A 38 -17.54 -20.16 -21.40
CA SER A 38 -17.52 -20.60 -22.80
C SER A 38 -16.32 -20.02 -23.56
N MET A 39 -16.06 -18.71 -23.41
CA MET A 39 -14.91 -18.06 -24.04
C MET A 39 -13.58 -18.68 -23.60
N LEU A 40 -13.38 -18.87 -22.29
CA LEU A 40 -12.16 -19.49 -21.75
C LEU A 40 -12.01 -20.94 -22.22
N THR A 41 -13.12 -21.69 -22.32
CA THR A 41 -13.09 -23.07 -22.82
C THR A 41 -12.70 -23.14 -24.30
N GLU A 42 -13.19 -22.21 -25.11
CA GLU A 42 -12.86 -22.14 -26.54
C GLU A 42 -11.40 -21.71 -26.76
N LEU A 43 -10.92 -20.70 -26.02
CA LEU A 43 -9.51 -20.30 -26.02
C LEU A 43 -8.60 -21.46 -25.61
N LEU A 44 -8.95 -22.17 -24.53
CA LEU A 44 -8.19 -23.33 -24.06
C LEU A 44 -8.14 -24.45 -25.10
N SER A 45 -9.26 -24.75 -25.76
CA SER A 45 -9.33 -25.72 -26.85
C SER A 45 -8.41 -25.34 -28.02
N ALA A 46 -8.43 -24.07 -28.42
CA ALA A 46 -7.60 -23.57 -29.51
C ALA A 46 -6.10 -23.57 -29.16
N TYR A 47 -5.73 -23.19 -27.92
CA TYR A 47 -4.34 -23.24 -27.47
C TYR A 47 -3.83 -24.67 -27.27
N THR A 48 -4.67 -25.61 -26.88
CA THR A 48 -4.27 -27.03 -26.74
C THR A 48 -4.27 -27.78 -28.07
N ALA A 49 -4.73 -27.16 -29.16
CA ALA A 49 -4.71 -27.76 -30.49
C ALA A 49 -3.28 -28.13 -30.93
N LYS A 50 -3.11 -29.36 -31.45
CA LYS A 50 -1.81 -29.89 -31.90
C LYS A 50 -1.06 -28.96 -32.86
N LYS A 51 -1.80 -28.28 -33.75
CA LYS A 51 -1.22 -27.32 -34.71
C LYS A 51 -0.62 -26.09 -34.01
N PHE A 52 -1.31 -25.56 -33.00
CA PHE A 52 -0.83 -24.44 -32.19
C PHE A 52 0.39 -24.85 -31.38
N GLN A 53 0.30 -25.97 -30.64
CA GLN A 53 1.38 -26.46 -29.78
C GLN A 53 2.67 -26.77 -30.55
N ARG A 54 2.57 -27.31 -31.78
CA ARG A 54 3.76 -27.50 -32.65
C ARG A 54 4.43 -26.18 -33.05
N LYS A 55 3.63 -25.15 -33.39
CA LYS A 55 4.17 -23.83 -33.71
C LYS A 55 4.83 -23.19 -32.49
N LEU A 56 4.17 -23.26 -31.32
CA LEU A 56 4.70 -22.74 -30.08
C LEU A 56 6.01 -23.45 -29.67
N GLN A 57 6.05 -24.78 -29.77
CA GLN A 57 7.29 -25.56 -29.55
C GLN A 57 8.40 -25.09 -30.49
N GLY A 58 8.12 -24.90 -31.78
CA GLY A 58 9.11 -24.40 -32.72
C GLY A 58 9.63 -22.99 -32.39
N LEU A 59 8.84 -22.15 -31.73
CA LEU A 59 9.33 -20.86 -31.21
C LEU A 59 10.21 -21.04 -29.97
N VAL A 60 9.84 -21.95 -29.06
CA VAL A 60 10.63 -22.30 -27.87
C VAL A 60 11.98 -22.89 -28.25
N ASP A 61 12.00 -23.81 -29.22
CA ASP A 61 13.23 -24.45 -29.70
C ASP A 61 14.17 -23.40 -30.34
N LYS A 62 13.61 -22.48 -31.13
CA LYS A 62 14.37 -21.36 -31.72
C LYS A 62 14.92 -20.38 -30.69
N ALA A 63 14.22 -20.22 -29.56
CA ALA A 63 14.65 -19.35 -28.46
C ALA A 63 15.73 -20.00 -27.57
N GLY A 64 16.19 -21.21 -27.89
CA GLY A 64 17.32 -21.86 -27.22
C GLY A 64 16.94 -22.88 -26.14
N GLY A 65 15.69 -23.37 -26.11
CA GLY A 65 15.24 -24.62 -25.48
C GLY A 65 15.34 -24.73 -23.95
N ASP A 66 16.52 -24.46 -23.37
CA ASP A 66 16.90 -24.85 -22.01
C ASP A 66 17.40 -23.70 -21.11
N SER A 67 17.78 -22.53 -21.64
CA SER A 67 18.56 -21.56 -20.84
C SER A 67 17.99 -20.15 -20.74
N LEU A 68 16.75 -19.95 -21.15
CA LEU A 68 16.14 -18.63 -21.23
C LEU A 68 14.85 -18.62 -20.43
N GLU A 69 14.70 -17.64 -19.52
CA GLU A 69 13.46 -17.41 -18.79
C GLU A 69 12.30 -17.50 -19.78
N LEU A 70 11.48 -18.54 -19.63
CA LEU A 70 10.47 -18.94 -20.61
C LEU A 70 9.38 -17.88 -20.80
N GLU A 71 9.47 -16.74 -20.12
CA GLU A 71 8.51 -15.64 -20.17
C GLU A 71 8.55 -14.95 -21.55
N ASP A 72 9.73 -14.80 -22.17
CA ASP A 72 9.93 -14.04 -23.40
C ASP A 72 10.35 -14.89 -24.60
N VAL A 73 9.47 -15.80 -25.04
CA VAL A 73 9.65 -16.49 -26.33
C VAL A 73 9.16 -15.58 -27.46
N PRO A 74 10.04 -15.07 -28.35
CA PRO A 74 9.65 -14.17 -29.43
C PRO A 74 8.58 -14.81 -30.33
N GLY A 75 7.55 -14.04 -30.67
CA GLY A 75 6.44 -14.50 -31.52
C GLY A 75 5.38 -15.36 -30.81
N ARG A 76 5.55 -15.70 -29.52
CA ARG A 76 4.52 -16.42 -28.74
C ARG A 76 3.20 -15.64 -28.73
N TRP A 77 3.28 -14.34 -28.43
CA TRP A 77 2.10 -13.49 -28.33
C TRP A 77 1.45 -13.21 -29.68
N ASP A 78 2.22 -13.17 -30.77
CA ASP A 78 1.66 -13.08 -32.13
C ASP A 78 0.88 -14.35 -32.50
N LEU A 79 1.39 -15.51 -32.09
CA LEU A 79 0.70 -16.78 -32.28
C LEU A 79 -0.58 -16.85 -31.42
N ALA A 80 -0.52 -16.38 -30.18
CA ALA A 80 -1.70 -16.28 -29.31
C ALA A 80 -2.75 -15.31 -29.88
N ARG A 81 -2.29 -14.17 -30.42
CA ARG A 81 -3.13 -13.15 -31.05
C ARG A 81 -3.95 -13.74 -32.21
N GLN A 82 -3.36 -14.61 -33.03
CA GLN A 82 -4.10 -15.30 -34.11
C GLN A 82 -5.33 -16.07 -33.60
N VAL A 83 -5.18 -16.78 -32.48
CA VAL A 83 -6.29 -17.50 -31.85
C VAL A 83 -7.33 -16.52 -31.29
N GLN A 84 -6.88 -15.47 -30.60
CA GLN A 84 -7.76 -14.48 -30.00
C GLN A 84 -8.58 -13.73 -31.07
N THR A 85 -7.99 -13.41 -32.23
CA THR A 85 -8.71 -12.78 -33.34
C THR A 85 -9.83 -13.65 -33.92
N GLU A 86 -9.77 -14.97 -33.76
CA GLU A 86 -10.83 -15.89 -34.21
C GLU A 86 -11.92 -16.11 -33.15
N VAL A 87 -11.55 -16.11 -31.87
CA VAL A 87 -12.44 -16.47 -30.75
C VAL A 87 -13.16 -15.23 -30.20
N CYS A 88 -12.43 -14.16 -29.89
CA CYS A 88 -12.94 -13.01 -29.15
C CYS A 88 -14.13 -12.28 -29.82
N PRO A 89 -14.21 -12.15 -31.17
CA PRO A 89 -15.39 -11.59 -31.85
C PRO A 89 -16.70 -12.30 -31.56
N ARG A 90 -16.68 -13.62 -31.31
CA ARG A 90 -17.89 -14.41 -30.96
C ARG A 90 -18.48 -13.99 -29.61
N TYR A 91 -17.64 -13.36 -28.77
CA TYR A 91 -18.01 -12.90 -27.44
C TYR A 91 -18.21 -11.39 -27.37
N GLY A 92 -18.21 -10.70 -28.52
CA GLY A 92 -18.49 -9.26 -28.62
C GLY A 92 -17.25 -8.37 -28.52
N PHE A 93 -16.06 -8.94 -28.56
CA PHE A 93 -14.82 -8.17 -28.54
C PHE A 93 -14.30 -7.96 -29.96
N ALA A 94 -13.99 -6.71 -30.33
CA ALA A 94 -13.29 -6.40 -31.57
C ALA A 94 -11.88 -7.00 -31.62
N HIS A 95 -11.30 -7.05 -32.83
CA HIS A 95 -10.03 -7.70 -33.14
C HIS A 95 -8.83 -6.76 -33.12
N ASP A 96 -8.99 -5.55 -32.58
CA ASP A 96 -7.93 -4.55 -32.49
C ASP A 96 -7.10 -4.69 -31.20
N GLU A 97 -5.94 -4.05 -31.20
CA GLU A 97 -4.98 -4.12 -30.11
C GLU A 97 -5.49 -3.48 -28.80
N ALA A 98 -6.33 -2.44 -28.90
CA ALA A 98 -6.92 -1.82 -27.73
C ALA A 98 -7.92 -2.77 -27.06
N THR A 99 -8.70 -3.51 -27.85
CA THR A 99 -9.65 -4.50 -27.35
C THR A 99 -8.94 -5.69 -26.69
N MET A 100 -7.77 -6.11 -27.17
CA MET A 100 -6.99 -7.18 -26.52
C MET A 100 -6.57 -6.85 -25.08
N MET A 101 -6.17 -5.60 -24.83
CA MET A 101 -5.88 -5.11 -23.48
C MET A 101 -7.14 -5.10 -22.61
N GLN A 102 -8.28 -4.78 -23.19
CA GLN A 102 -9.57 -4.74 -22.48
C GLN A 102 -10.07 -6.15 -22.12
N ILE A 103 -9.93 -7.14 -23.00
CA ILE A 103 -10.27 -8.55 -22.71
C ILE A 103 -9.56 -9.01 -21.44
N THR A 104 -8.30 -8.65 -21.29
CA THR A 104 -7.50 -9.01 -20.12
C THR A 104 -8.07 -8.41 -18.84
N SER A 105 -8.38 -7.11 -18.86
CA SER A 105 -8.99 -6.42 -17.71
C SER A 105 -10.37 -6.99 -17.36
N VAL A 106 -11.20 -7.32 -18.36
CA VAL A 106 -12.52 -7.95 -18.16
C VAL A 106 -12.35 -9.35 -17.55
N LEU A 107 -11.41 -10.15 -18.04
CA LEU A 107 -11.14 -11.48 -17.50
C LEU A 107 -10.58 -11.41 -16.07
N GLU A 108 -9.67 -10.49 -15.76
CA GLU A 108 -9.18 -10.26 -14.39
C GLU A 108 -10.33 -9.94 -13.43
N SER A 109 -11.20 -9.01 -13.83
CA SER A 109 -12.39 -8.64 -13.05
C SER A 109 -13.31 -9.84 -12.82
N LEU A 110 -13.53 -10.66 -13.84
CA LEU A 110 -14.38 -11.84 -13.76
C LEU A 110 -13.76 -12.96 -12.91
N LEU A 111 -12.45 -13.16 -12.96
CA LEU A 111 -11.76 -14.16 -12.14
C LEU A 111 -11.80 -13.81 -10.65
N HIS A 112 -11.82 -12.51 -10.31
CA HIS A 112 -12.08 -12.07 -8.95
C HIS A 112 -13.51 -12.35 -8.48
N LEU A 113 -14.48 -12.22 -9.38
CA LEU A 113 -15.90 -12.47 -9.09
C LEU A 113 -16.25 -13.96 -9.09
N TYR A 114 -15.55 -14.77 -9.87
CA TYR A 114 -15.86 -16.18 -10.16
C TYR A 114 -14.60 -17.05 -10.06
N PRO A 115 -14.18 -17.45 -8.84
CA PRO A 115 -12.94 -18.19 -8.61
C PRO A 115 -12.83 -19.51 -9.39
N GLU A 116 -13.94 -20.17 -9.69
CA GLU A 116 -14.00 -21.42 -10.46
C GLU A 116 -13.53 -21.26 -11.92
N LEU A 117 -13.49 -20.03 -12.44
CA LEU A 117 -12.90 -19.74 -13.75
C LEU A 117 -11.36 -19.71 -13.71
N SER A 118 -10.75 -19.61 -12.52
CA SER A 118 -9.29 -19.50 -12.34
C SER A 118 -8.55 -20.75 -12.82
N ASP A 119 -9.12 -21.94 -12.63
CA ASP A 119 -8.54 -23.19 -13.12
C ASP A 119 -8.37 -23.18 -14.64
N LYS A 120 -9.37 -22.68 -15.38
CA LYS A 120 -9.31 -22.57 -16.85
C LYS A 120 -8.30 -21.53 -17.30
N ALA A 121 -8.21 -20.40 -16.61
CA ALA A 121 -7.19 -19.40 -16.88
C ALA A 121 -5.79 -19.99 -16.66
N GLY A 122 -5.56 -20.70 -15.55
CA GLY A 122 -4.32 -21.43 -15.27
C GLY A 122 -3.98 -22.44 -16.39
N MET A 123 -4.95 -23.23 -16.85
CA MET A 123 -4.74 -24.15 -17.97
C MET A 123 -4.36 -23.44 -19.27
N ILE A 124 -4.92 -22.25 -19.54
CA ILE A 124 -4.54 -21.42 -20.69
C ILE A 124 -3.08 -20.99 -20.58
N TYR A 125 -2.61 -20.52 -19.41
CA TYR A 125 -1.19 -20.17 -19.22
C TYR A 125 -0.26 -21.35 -19.43
N ARG A 126 -0.62 -22.52 -18.90
CA ARG A 126 0.15 -23.75 -19.13
C ARG A 126 0.19 -24.14 -20.60
N ALA A 127 -0.94 -24.01 -21.31
CA ALA A 127 -0.98 -24.25 -22.75
C ALA A 127 -0.11 -23.26 -23.52
N LEU A 128 -0.01 -22.01 -23.05
CA LEU A 128 0.89 -21.00 -23.61
C LEU A 128 2.35 -21.14 -23.15
N ARG A 129 2.64 -22.09 -22.25
CA ARG A 129 3.95 -22.31 -21.60
C ARG A 129 4.50 -21.07 -20.92
N VAL A 130 3.60 -20.28 -20.33
CA VAL A 130 3.98 -19.21 -19.41
C VAL A 130 4.35 -19.88 -18.08
N PRO A 131 5.56 -19.67 -17.54
CA PRO A 131 5.93 -20.26 -16.27
C PRO A 131 4.98 -19.78 -15.17
N GLU A 132 4.49 -20.71 -14.35
CA GLU A 132 3.73 -20.35 -13.15
C GLU A 132 4.72 -19.65 -12.20
N SER A 133 4.39 -18.42 -11.76
CA SER A 133 5.16 -17.73 -10.74
C SER A 133 5.28 -18.67 -9.54
N LYS A 134 6.51 -19.02 -9.14
CA LYS A 134 6.80 -19.95 -8.03
C LYS A 134 6.51 -19.33 -6.66
N GLU A 135 5.40 -18.61 -6.53
CA GLU A 135 4.93 -18.07 -5.26
C GLU A 135 4.21 -19.19 -4.50
N GLY A 136 4.93 -19.83 -3.56
CA GLY A 136 4.29 -20.45 -2.38
C GLY A 136 4.27 -21.98 -2.26
N SER A 137 4.83 -22.76 -3.18
CA SER A 137 4.84 -24.24 -3.05
C SER A 137 6.20 -24.81 -2.62
N GLN A 138 6.67 -24.41 -1.43
CA GLN A 138 7.63 -25.20 -0.65
C GLN A 138 7.04 -25.46 0.74
N GLN A 139 6.02 -26.31 0.81
CA GLN A 139 5.61 -26.92 2.07
C GLN A 139 6.34 -28.25 2.20
N SER A 140 7.53 -28.20 2.80
CA SER A 140 8.33 -29.37 3.17
C SER A 140 7.55 -30.26 4.13
N GLN A 141 7.14 -31.45 3.68
CA GLN A 141 6.70 -32.52 4.56
C GLN A 141 7.92 -33.15 5.25
N SER A 142 8.37 -32.56 6.36
CA SER A 142 9.27 -33.24 7.30
C SER A 142 8.46 -33.92 8.41
N LYS A 143 8.48 -35.25 8.40
CA LYS A 143 7.95 -36.17 9.40
C LYS A 143 8.65 -35.94 10.77
N PRO A 144 7.93 -35.80 11.90
CA PRO A 144 8.58 -35.64 13.21
C PRO A 144 8.97 -37.00 13.81
N PRO A 145 10.12 -37.11 14.50
CA PRO A 145 10.40 -38.24 15.36
C PRO A 145 9.74 -38.06 16.73
N VAL A 146 9.18 -39.15 17.22
CA VAL A 146 8.58 -39.34 18.55
C VAL A 146 9.66 -39.32 19.62
N ALA A 147 9.49 -38.48 20.64
CA ALA A 147 10.04 -38.68 22.00
C ALA A 147 9.36 -37.74 23.01
N GLU A 148 8.62 -38.33 23.95
CA GLU A 148 8.38 -37.85 25.32
C GLU A 148 9.38 -38.60 26.26
N PRO A 149 9.58 -38.26 27.56
CA PRO A 149 8.76 -37.42 28.46
C PRO A 149 9.55 -36.52 29.45
N ASP A 150 8.78 -35.94 30.38
CA ASP A 150 9.07 -35.52 31.76
C ASP A 150 9.54 -34.09 32.02
N VAL A 151 8.59 -33.19 32.34
CA VAL A 151 8.82 -32.11 33.31
C VAL A 151 7.59 -31.85 34.20
N VAL A 152 7.77 -32.23 35.46
CA VAL A 152 7.27 -31.74 36.75
C VAL A 152 6.30 -30.54 36.76
N VAL A 153 5.16 -30.81 37.39
CA VAL A 153 4.13 -29.87 37.87
C VAL A 153 4.69 -28.93 38.95
N VAL A 154 4.63 -27.61 38.72
CA VAL A 154 4.66 -26.60 39.81
C VAL A 154 3.64 -25.49 39.51
N LYS A 155 2.58 -25.45 40.32
CA LYS A 155 1.67 -24.29 40.47
C LYS A 155 2.39 -23.19 41.25
N PRO A 156 1.99 -21.92 41.05
CA PRO A 156 1.67 -21.13 42.23
C PRO A 156 0.35 -20.35 42.12
N GLN A 157 -0.26 -20.25 43.30
CA GLN A 157 -1.43 -19.49 43.66
C GLN A 157 -1.14 -17.99 43.67
N LEU A 158 -2.06 -17.16 43.19
CA LEU A 158 -2.09 -15.73 43.48
C LEU A 158 -3.52 -15.32 43.87
N LYS A 159 -3.71 -15.16 45.18
CA LYS A 159 -4.87 -14.57 45.83
C LYS A 159 -4.43 -13.27 46.52
N LYS A 160 -5.34 -12.30 46.49
CA LYS A 160 -5.46 -11.08 47.32
C LYS A 160 -4.49 -9.94 47.03
N LEU A 161 -5.04 -8.82 46.57
CA LEU A 161 -4.94 -7.48 47.18
C LEU A 161 -5.87 -6.51 46.43
N ALA A 162 -7.09 -6.30 46.94
CA ALA A 162 -7.96 -5.19 46.56
C ALA A 162 -8.93 -4.92 47.71
N SER A 163 -8.50 -4.10 48.67
CA SER A 163 -9.37 -3.55 49.71
C SER A 163 -8.72 -2.32 50.34
N SER A 164 -8.92 -1.15 49.72
CA SER A 164 -8.90 0.14 50.40
C SER A 164 -9.11 1.27 49.40
N LEU A 165 -10.31 1.86 49.39
CA LEU A 165 -10.54 3.31 49.53
C LEU A 165 -11.98 3.64 49.07
N SER A 166 -12.86 3.76 50.05
CA SER A 166 -14.05 4.61 49.99
C SER A 166 -14.11 5.33 51.33
N THR A 167 -13.91 6.64 51.30
CA THR A 167 -14.68 7.65 52.06
C THR A 167 -14.05 9.03 51.85
N ALA A 168 -14.79 9.95 51.24
CA ALA A 168 -15.19 11.23 51.84
C ALA A 168 -15.73 12.20 50.77
N SER A 169 -17.03 12.47 50.87
CA SER A 169 -17.70 13.67 50.36
C SER A 169 -17.37 14.88 51.26
N THR A 170 -17.38 16.10 50.74
CA THR A 170 -18.47 17.11 50.94
C THR A 170 -18.02 18.56 50.63
N SER A 171 -18.85 19.23 49.80
CA SER A 171 -19.21 20.67 49.71
C SER A 171 -18.20 21.78 49.36
N ALA A 172 -18.50 22.52 48.27
CA ALA A 172 -19.10 23.88 48.24
C ALA A 172 -18.85 24.54 46.86
N SER A 173 -19.85 24.64 45.97
CA SER A 173 -20.74 25.80 45.69
C SER A 173 -20.04 27.14 45.37
N THR A 174 -20.00 27.54 44.07
CA THR A 174 -20.37 28.91 43.64
C THR A 174 -20.65 29.00 42.11
N ALA A 175 -21.85 29.53 41.79
CA ALA A 175 -22.27 30.39 40.67
C ALA A 175 -21.94 30.08 39.17
N SER A 176 -23.01 29.68 38.47
CA SER A 176 -23.57 30.22 37.21
C SER A 176 -22.67 30.60 36.03
N TYR A 177 -22.72 29.77 34.98
CA TYR A 177 -22.82 30.24 33.58
C TYR A 177 -23.52 29.16 32.74
N GLN A 178 -24.82 29.32 32.48
CA GLN A 178 -25.58 28.41 31.61
C GLN A 178 -25.21 28.69 30.16
N ARG A 179 -24.20 27.99 29.65
CA ARG A 179 -24.03 27.73 28.22
C ARG A 179 -24.38 26.27 28.02
N SER A 180 -25.39 25.99 27.20
CA SER A 180 -25.84 24.65 26.85
C SER A 180 -24.70 23.84 26.22
N SER A 181 -23.87 23.25 27.07
CA SER A 181 -22.87 22.26 26.70
C SER A 181 -23.58 20.93 26.81
N THR A 182 -23.86 20.32 25.67
CA THR A 182 -24.24 18.91 25.59
C THR A 182 -23.03 18.12 26.09
N THR A 183 -22.94 17.92 27.41
CA THR A 183 -21.96 17.05 28.04
C THR A 183 -22.26 15.63 27.57
N LEU A 184 -21.52 15.20 26.53
CA LEU A 184 -21.37 13.80 26.16
C LEU A 184 -20.78 13.08 27.37
N SER A 185 -21.65 12.48 28.20
CA SER A 185 -21.21 11.63 29.30
C SER A 185 -20.68 10.32 28.73
N TRP A 186 -19.38 10.27 28.49
CA TRP A 186 -18.64 9.04 28.21
C TRP A 186 -18.51 8.25 29.52
N THR A 187 -19.58 7.59 29.96
CA THR A 187 -19.56 6.66 31.10
C THR A 187 -19.27 5.23 30.63
N GLU A 188 -18.16 5.05 29.92
CA GLU A 188 -17.65 3.74 29.48
C GLU A 188 -16.22 3.48 30.00
N GLU A 189 -16.02 3.73 31.29
CA GLU A 189 -14.82 3.30 32.04
C GLU A 189 -14.52 1.78 31.93
N PRO A 190 -15.51 0.85 31.89
CA PRO A 190 -15.18 -0.58 31.78
C PRO A 190 -14.58 -0.99 30.43
N VAL A 191 -14.90 -0.31 29.34
CA VAL A 191 -14.37 -0.64 27.99
C VAL A 191 -12.86 -0.37 27.95
N LEU A 192 -12.42 0.74 28.55
CA LEU A 192 -11.00 1.11 28.60
C LEU A 192 -10.18 0.18 29.51
N GLN A 193 -10.79 -0.46 30.52
CA GLN A 193 -10.12 -1.41 31.42
C GLN A 193 -9.92 -2.79 30.79
N GLU A 194 -10.93 -3.32 30.09
CA GLU A 194 -10.83 -4.58 29.33
C GLU A 194 -9.73 -4.47 28.24
N LEU A 195 -9.62 -3.29 27.63
CA LEU A 195 -8.62 -2.96 26.61
C LEU A 195 -7.18 -2.98 27.11
N VAL A 196 -6.94 -2.65 28.39
CA VAL A 196 -5.60 -2.66 28.99
C VAL A 196 -5.04 -4.07 29.07
N LEU A 197 -5.89 -5.08 29.29
CA LEU A 197 -5.46 -6.47 29.38
C LEU A 197 -5.09 -7.05 28.00
N GLN A 198 -5.76 -6.63 26.94
CA GLN A 198 -5.50 -7.14 25.58
C GLN A 198 -4.20 -6.61 24.96
N LEU A 199 -3.78 -5.39 25.33
CA LEU A 199 -2.54 -4.79 24.79
C LEU A 199 -1.26 -5.40 25.38
N GLU A 200 -1.29 -5.89 26.62
CA GLU A 200 -0.12 -6.47 27.29
C GLU A 200 0.28 -7.84 26.70
N GLU A 201 -0.68 -8.59 26.17
CA GLU A 201 -0.48 -9.97 25.70
C GLU A 201 0.17 -10.06 24.31
N SER A 202 0.24 -8.95 23.57
CA SER A 202 0.72 -8.92 22.17
C SER A 202 2.23 -8.70 21.98
N SER A 203 3.01 -8.54 23.04
CA SER A 203 4.43 -8.13 22.97
C SER A 203 5.45 -9.25 23.23
N SER A 204 5.24 -10.42 22.59
CA SER A 204 6.14 -11.57 22.68
C SER A 204 7.47 -11.37 21.91
N PRO A 205 8.62 -11.85 22.42
CA PRO A 205 9.92 -11.70 21.76
C PRO A 205 10.03 -12.56 20.47
N GLU A 206 10.19 -11.88 19.33
CA GLU A 206 10.35 -12.50 18.00
C GLU A 206 11.68 -13.27 17.88
N SER A 207 11.57 -14.58 17.62
CA SER A 207 12.68 -15.52 17.39
C SER A 207 13.21 -15.43 15.95
N GLN A 208 14.54 -15.33 15.81
CA GLN A 208 15.27 -15.17 14.53
C GLN A 208 15.50 -16.51 13.81
N ALA A 209 14.48 -17.10 13.20
CA ALA A 209 14.68 -18.30 12.38
C ALA A 209 14.02 -18.20 10.99
N GLY A 210 14.86 -18.17 9.95
CA GLY A 210 14.60 -18.87 8.69
C GLY A 210 14.10 -18.08 7.47
N GLY A 211 13.73 -16.81 7.60
CA GLY A 211 13.43 -15.94 6.46
C GLY A 211 13.53 -14.49 6.91
N ALA A 212 14.01 -13.59 6.05
CA ALA A 212 14.16 -12.17 6.36
C ALA A 212 12.78 -11.49 6.48
N ARG A 213 11.96 -11.92 7.43
CA ARG A 213 10.69 -11.28 7.74
C ARG A 213 11.02 -9.92 8.33
N LEU A 214 10.68 -8.88 7.56
CA LEU A 214 10.93 -7.50 7.94
C LEU A 214 9.97 -7.12 9.08
N SER A 215 10.48 -7.04 10.31
CA SER A 215 9.67 -6.57 11.44
C SER A 215 9.35 -5.09 11.31
N LYS A 216 8.24 -4.61 11.91
CA LYS A 216 7.82 -3.19 11.86
C LYS A 216 8.95 -2.24 12.23
N ARG A 217 9.72 -2.55 13.28
CA ARG A 217 10.85 -1.72 13.72
C ARG A 217 11.94 -1.61 12.64
N ARG A 218 12.31 -2.75 12.02
CA ARG A 218 13.32 -2.78 10.95
C ARG A 218 12.81 -2.06 9.70
N ALA A 219 11.54 -2.23 9.36
CA ALA A 219 10.87 -1.55 8.25
C ALA A 219 10.93 -0.02 8.40
N LEU A 220 10.54 0.50 9.56
CA LEU A 220 10.58 1.94 9.83
C LEU A 220 12.00 2.50 9.79
N ALA A 221 12.97 1.78 10.36
CA ALA A 221 14.37 2.18 10.31
C ALA A 221 14.93 2.20 8.88
N LEU A 222 14.60 1.20 8.06
CA LEU A 222 14.96 1.13 6.64
C LEU A 222 14.35 2.29 5.85
N GLN A 223 13.06 2.58 6.05
CA GLN A 223 12.39 3.70 5.41
C GLN A 223 13.00 5.04 5.83
N ALA A 224 13.38 5.22 7.09
CA ALA A 224 14.03 6.44 7.56
C ALA A 224 15.40 6.66 6.87
N GLU A 225 16.24 5.61 6.76
CA GLU A 225 17.52 5.71 6.01
C GLU A 225 17.28 6.03 4.53
N LEU A 226 16.36 5.32 3.87
CA LEU A 226 16.01 5.57 2.46
C LEU A 226 15.49 6.99 2.25
N PHE A 227 14.57 7.46 3.11
CA PHE A 227 14.01 8.80 3.05
C PHE A 227 15.10 9.87 3.22
N SER A 228 15.99 9.71 4.20
CA SER A 228 17.12 10.63 4.41
C SER A 228 18.04 10.68 3.18
N ALA A 229 18.32 9.53 2.56
CA ALA A 229 19.17 9.47 1.38
C ALA A 229 18.51 10.08 0.14
N PHE A 230 17.22 9.82 -0.08
CA PHE A 230 16.46 10.41 -1.19
C PHE A 230 16.22 11.91 -1.01
N THR A 231 16.07 12.41 0.21
CA THR A 231 15.93 13.85 0.46
C THR A 231 17.27 14.60 0.44
N SER A 232 18.41 13.90 0.31
CA SER A 232 19.72 14.54 0.22
C SER A 232 19.83 15.47 -1.00
N ALA A 233 20.46 16.63 -0.82
CA ALA A 233 20.62 17.62 -1.88
C ALA A 233 21.35 17.07 -3.13
N GLY A 234 22.30 16.15 -2.93
CA GLY A 234 23.03 15.50 -4.01
C GLY A 234 22.15 14.60 -4.87
N PHE A 235 21.27 13.80 -4.24
CA PHE A 235 20.32 12.95 -4.95
C PHE A 235 19.27 13.79 -5.69
N GLN A 236 18.65 14.75 -4.99
CA GLN A 236 17.64 15.62 -5.57
C GLN A 236 18.17 16.40 -6.78
N LYS A 237 19.41 16.91 -6.72
CA LYS A 237 20.05 17.57 -7.87
C LYS A 237 20.15 16.64 -9.10
N LYS A 238 20.54 15.38 -8.91
CA LYS A 238 20.61 14.38 -9.98
C LYS A 238 19.22 14.04 -10.53
N LEU A 239 18.24 13.86 -9.65
CA LEU A 239 16.85 13.61 -10.03
C LEU A 239 16.27 14.75 -10.88
N HIS A 240 16.49 16.01 -10.48
CA HIS A 240 16.13 17.20 -11.24
C HIS A 240 16.86 17.30 -12.59
N GLN A 241 18.16 16.95 -12.63
CA GLN A 241 18.92 16.93 -13.88
C GLN A 241 18.37 15.89 -14.84
N LEU A 242 18.01 14.70 -14.33
CA LEU A 242 17.40 13.65 -15.13
C LEU A 242 16.04 14.11 -15.70
N ALA A 243 15.17 14.69 -14.87
CA ALA A 243 13.89 15.23 -15.31
C ALA A 243 14.04 16.33 -16.38
N ARG A 244 15.03 17.23 -16.25
CA ARG A 244 15.30 18.28 -17.24
C ARG A 244 15.84 17.73 -18.56
N SER A 245 16.71 16.73 -18.51
CA SER A 245 17.37 16.18 -19.70
C SER A 245 16.40 15.45 -20.63
N HIS A 246 15.33 14.90 -20.06
CA HIS A 246 14.34 14.13 -20.80
C HIS A 246 13.04 14.93 -21.07
N GLY A 247 12.78 16.01 -20.33
CA GLY A 247 11.58 16.82 -20.47
C GLY A 247 10.34 16.21 -19.79
N PRO A 248 9.22 16.95 -19.69
CA PRO A 248 8.05 16.55 -18.91
C PRO A 248 7.32 15.31 -19.46
N ALA A 249 7.26 15.17 -20.79
CA ALA A 249 6.60 14.02 -21.45
C ALA A 249 7.39 12.71 -21.31
N ALA A 250 8.68 12.79 -20.99
CA ALA A 250 9.55 11.63 -20.99
C ALA A 250 9.48 10.78 -19.72
N ARG A 251 8.65 11.13 -18.73
CA ARG A 251 8.35 10.22 -17.60
C ARG A 251 7.84 8.84 -18.07
N PHE A 252 7.27 8.79 -19.28
CA PHE A 252 6.83 7.55 -19.93
C PHE A 252 7.87 6.93 -20.87
N SER A 253 8.98 7.62 -21.15
CA SER A 253 10.05 7.11 -21.99
C SER A 253 10.77 5.95 -21.29
N PRO A 254 10.99 4.80 -21.98
CA PRO A 254 11.80 3.70 -21.46
C PRO A 254 13.19 4.15 -21.00
N VAL A 255 13.80 5.10 -21.72
CA VAL A 255 15.15 5.61 -21.41
C VAL A 255 15.16 6.36 -20.08
N TYR A 256 14.19 7.24 -19.84
CA TYR A 256 14.05 7.95 -18.57
C TYR A 256 13.80 6.98 -17.41
N ARG A 257 12.92 5.98 -17.61
CA ARG A 257 12.62 4.98 -16.58
C ARG A 257 13.84 4.16 -16.19
N SER A 258 14.66 3.75 -17.17
CA SER A 258 15.92 3.05 -16.88
C SER A 258 16.85 3.94 -16.06
N ALA A 259 17.12 5.15 -16.53
CA ALA A 259 18.03 6.06 -15.83
C ALA A 259 17.52 6.48 -14.44
N PHE A 260 16.20 6.61 -14.27
CA PHE A 260 15.57 6.87 -12.96
C PHE A 260 15.74 5.69 -12.03
N ARG A 261 15.50 4.46 -12.51
CA ARG A 261 15.75 3.24 -11.75
C ARG A 261 17.22 3.17 -11.32
N ASP A 262 18.15 3.36 -12.24
CA ASP A 262 19.59 3.30 -11.94
C ASP A 262 20.00 4.33 -10.87
N LEU A 263 19.44 5.54 -10.95
CA LEU A 263 19.63 6.57 -9.93
C LEU A 263 19.08 6.15 -8.56
N VAL A 264 17.87 5.60 -8.49
CA VAL A 264 17.27 5.10 -7.25
C VAL A 264 18.07 3.92 -6.68
N ARG A 265 18.50 2.99 -7.53
CA ARG A 265 19.31 1.82 -7.15
C ARG A 265 20.67 2.20 -6.59
N SER A 266 21.29 3.25 -7.11
CA SER A 266 22.56 3.77 -6.57
C SER A 266 22.48 4.16 -5.08
N ILE A 267 21.27 4.45 -4.58
CA ILE A 267 21.00 4.71 -3.16
C ILE A 267 20.54 3.46 -2.41
N GLN A 268 19.68 2.64 -3.01
CA GLN A 268 19.11 1.47 -2.33
C GLN A 268 20.15 0.36 -2.08
N LEU A 269 20.97 0.02 -3.08
CA LEU A 269 21.92 -1.09 -3.00
C LEU A 269 22.91 -1.02 -1.82
N PRO A 270 23.46 0.15 -1.42
CA PRO A 270 24.29 0.23 -0.22
C PRO A 270 23.51 0.21 1.12
N ILE A 271 22.19 0.43 1.11
CA ILE A 271 21.36 0.51 2.32
C ILE A 271 20.74 -0.85 2.67
N ILE A 272 20.12 -1.52 1.70
CA ILE A 272 19.31 -2.73 1.94
C ILE A 272 20.07 -3.91 2.59
N PRO A 273 21.39 -4.13 2.37
CA PRO A 273 22.13 -5.20 3.05
C PRO A 273 22.16 -5.07 4.57
N LYS A 274 22.11 -3.85 5.10
CA LYS A 274 22.01 -3.61 6.55
C LYS A 274 20.71 -4.19 7.15
N TYR A 275 19.71 -4.44 6.30
CA TYR A 275 18.41 -4.96 6.68
C TYR A 275 18.21 -6.41 6.24
N GLY A 276 19.28 -7.08 5.80
CA GLY A 276 19.27 -8.51 5.48
C GLY A 276 18.69 -8.85 4.10
N PHE A 277 18.74 -7.90 3.17
CA PHE A 277 18.41 -8.14 1.77
C PHE A 277 19.69 -8.10 0.93
N ASP A 278 19.77 -8.90 -0.13
CA ASP A 278 20.95 -8.89 -0.99
C ASP A 278 21.12 -7.54 -1.72
N PRO A 279 22.36 -7.05 -1.95
CA PRO A 279 22.62 -5.82 -2.71
C PRO A 279 22.46 -6.05 -4.23
N THR A 280 21.32 -6.61 -4.63
CA THR A 280 20.98 -6.95 -6.01
C THR A 280 19.58 -6.44 -6.36
N GLU A 281 19.22 -6.45 -7.64
CA GLU A 281 17.84 -6.16 -8.05
C GLU A 281 16.83 -7.08 -7.36
N TYR A 282 17.18 -8.37 -7.26
CA TYR A 282 16.37 -9.37 -6.57
C TYR A 282 16.17 -9.03 -5.08
N GLY A 283 17.22 -8.63 -4.37
CA GLY A 283 17.08 -8.23 -2.96
C GLY A 283 16.22 -6.98 -2.77
N VAL A 284 16.16 -6.08 -3.76
CA VAL A 284 15.21 -4.96 -3.72
C VAL A 284 13.77 -5.44 -3.90
N GLU A 285 13.53 -6.40 -4.80
CA GLU A 285 12.19 -7.00 -4.98
C GLU A 285 11.73 -7.73 -3.71
N GLU A 286 12.62 -8.52 -3.08
CA GLU A 286 12.37 -9.15 -1.79
C GLU A 286 12.05 -8.12 -0.70
N MET A 287 12.81 -7.01 -0.66
CA MET A 287 12.53 -5.90 0.26
C MET A 287 11.12 -5.35 0.05
N MET A 288 10.74 -5.06 -1.20
CA MET A 288 9.41 -4.53 -1.53
C MET A 288 8.30 -5.53 -1.19
N ALA A 289 8.51 -6.82 -1.44
CA ALA A 289 7.58 -7.89 -1.06
C ALA A 289 7.42 -7.97 0.46
N ALA A 290 8.50 -7.86 1.23
CA ALA A 290 8.44 -7.87 2.69
C ALA A 290 7.59 -6.72 3.26
N PHE A 291 7.62 -5.54 2.64
CA PHE A 291 6.76 -4.40 3.02
C PHE A 291 5.26 -4.63 2.78
N GLN A 292 4.85 -5.54 1.90
CA GLN A 292 3.42 -5.80 1.64
C GLN A 292 2.68 -6.25 2.91
N SER A 293 3.34 -7.03 3.76
CA SER A 293 2.81 -7.49 5.05
C SER A 293 2.60 -6.35 6.07
N LEU A 294 3.21 -5.18 5.83
CA LEU A 294 3.15 -4.00 6.68
C LEU A 294 2.40 -2.83 6.01
N HIS A 295 1.80 -3.02 4.83
CA HIS A 295 1.24 -1.92 4.03
C HIS A 295 0.05 -1.21 4.69
N ASP A 296 -0.64 -1.89 5.61
CA ASP A 296 -1.73 -1.33 6.39
C ASP A 296 -1.25 -0.57 7.62
N ASP A 297 0.03 -0.67 7.99
CA ASP A 297 0.55 0.07 9.14
C ASP A 297 0.65 1.58 8.85
N PRO A 298 0.04 2.45 9.66
CA PRO A 298 -0.05 3.87 9.35
C PRO A 298 1.33 4.55 9.43
N ASP A 299 2.22 4.12 10.34
CA ASP A 299 3.56 4.70 10.44
C ASP A 299 4.39 4.33 9.20
N VAL A 300 4.33 3.05 8.77
CA VAL A 300 5.00 2.56 7.55
C VAL A 300 4.42 3.23 6.29
N PHE A 301 3.10 3.45 6.27
CA PHE A 301 2.43 4.13 5.17
C PHE A 301 2.87 5.59 5.04
N VAL A 302 2.85 6.36 6.13
CA VAL A 302 3.28 7.77 6.14
C VAL A 302 4.69 7.90 5.59
N ASN A 303 5.61 7.05 6.05
CA ASN A 303 6.99 7.03 5.53
C ASN A 303 7.05 6.62 4.05
N SER A 304 6.21 5.68 3.60
CA SER A 304 6.15 5.28 2.18
C SER A 304 5.68 6.44 1.29
N VAL A 305 4.72 7.24 1.76
CA VAL A 305 4.25 8.44 1.05
C VAL A 305 5.35 9.50 1.02
N ALA A 306 6.02 9.76 2.15
CA ALA A 306 7.14 10.69 2.21
C ALA A 306 8.29 10.30 1.25
N ILE A 307 8.64 9.01 1.18
CA ILE A 307 9.64 8.50 0.23
C ILE A 307 9.15 8.68 -1.21
N ARG A 308 7.88 8.38 -1.49
CA ARG A 308 7.30 8.58 -2.83
C ARG A 308 7.40 10.04 -3.23
N GLU A 309 7.01 10.97 -2.38
CA GLU A 309 7.12 12.42 -2.64
C GLU A 309 8.58 12.86 -2.83
N ALA A 310 9.52 12.32 -2.06
CA ALA A 310 10.94 12.59 -2.27
C ALA A 310 11.44 12.07 -3.63
N LEU A 311 10.89 10.95 -4.12
CA LEU A 311 11.28 10.35 -5.40
C LEU A 311 10.57 10.97 -6.61
N PHE A 312 9.42 11.61 -6.41
CA PHE A 312 8.63 12.20 -7.47
C PHE A 312 8.49 13.70 -7.26
N MET A 313 9.02 14.47 -8.21
CA MET A 313 8.70 15.88 -8.33
C MET A 313 7.18 16.06 -8.40
N PRO A 314 6.55 16.87 -7.52
CA PRO A 314 5.12 17.11 -7.57
C PRO A 314 4.78 17.64 -8.97
N SER A 315 4.27 16.76 -9.82
CA SER A 315 3.71 17.13 -11.10
C SER A 315 2.38 17.76 -10.80
N SER A 316 2.28 19.05 -11.11
CA SER A 316 1.15 19.93 -10.85
C SER A 316 -0.17 19.55 -11.56
N THR A 317 -0.39 18.28 -11.95
CA THR A 317 -1.39 18.00 -12.99
C THR A 317 -2.27 16.75 -12.90
N ASP A 318 -1.96 15.65 -12.20
CA ASP A 318 -2.59 14.36 -12.56
C ASP A 318 -3.17 13.51 -11.43
N GLU A 319 -4.09 14.02 -10.62
CA GLU A 319 -4.99 13.15 -9.84
C GLU A 319 -6.44 13.66 -9.90
N LYS A 320 -7.20 13.19 -10.91
CA LYS A 320 -8.66 13.20 -10.85
C LYS A 320 -9.13 11.92 -10.17
N GLN A 321 -10.01 12.11 -9.19
CA GLN A 321 -10.58 11.10 -8.30
C GLN A 321 -11.06 9.86 -9.05
N GLU A 322 -10.57 8.69 -8.62
CA GLU A 322 -11.07 7.37 -9.01
C GLU A 322 -12.54 7.28 -8.57
N GLU A 323 -13.43 7.15 -9.55
CA GLU A 323 -14.89 7.13 -9.38
C GLU A 323 -15.30 5.86 -8.63
N GLN A 324 -15.66 6.01 -7.35
CA GLN A 324 -15.96 4.90 -6.45
C GLN A 324 -17.42 4.42 -6.55
N ASP A 325 -17.59 3.09 -6.41
CA ASP A 325 -18.83 2.31 -6.49
C ASP A 325 -20.05 2.94 -5.77
N PRO A 326 -21.15 3.21 -6.50
CA PRO A 326 -22.35 3.90 -5.99
C PRO A 326 -23.22 3.06 -5.04
N THR A 327 -22.95 1.77 -4.84
CA THR A 327 -23.89 0.87 -4.15
C THR A 327 -23.77 0.86 -2.62
N LYS A 328 -22.72 1.45 -2.04
CA LYS A 328 -22.56 1.51 -0.58
C LYS A 328 -23.15 2.81 -0.04
N PRO A 329 -24.22 2.80 0.78
CA PRO A 329 -24.72 4.02 1.42
C PRO A 329 -23.63 4.56 2.35
N ARG A 330 -22.94 5.61 1.89
CA ARG A 330 -21.91 6.28 2.68
C ARG A 330 -22.57 7.35 3.53
N VAL A 331 -22.21 7.37 4.81
CA VAL A 331 -22.32 8.61 5.59
C VAL A 331 -21.51 9.66 4.81
N PRO A 332 -22.12 10.77 4.37
CA PRO A 332 -21.41 11.77 3.60
C PRO A 332 -20.16 12.22 4.35
N ILE A 333 -18.99 12.04 3.74
CA ILE A 333 -17.75 12.59 4.28
C ILE A 333 -17.93 14.11 4.28
N CYS A 334 -17.99 14.69 5.47
CA CYS A 334 -18.28 16.10 5.61
C CYS A 334 -17.06 16.94 5.19
N ASN A 335 -17.02 17.36 3.92
CA ASN A 335 -15.90 18.08 3.30
C ASN A 335 -15.73 19.55 3.73
N SER A 336 -16.20 19.92 4.92
CA SER A 336 -16.15 21.31 5.39
C SER A 336 -15.11 21.50 6.48
N LYS A 337 -14.45 22.67 6.50
CA LYS A 337 -13.55 23.07 7.60
C LYS A 337 -14.21 22.86 8.98
N LYS A 338 -15.49 23.20 9.12
CA LYS A 338 -16.25 23.03 10.38
C LYS A 338 -16.32 21.57 10.82
N ALA A 339 -16.53 20.64 9.89
CA ALA A 339 -16.56 19.22 10.21
C ALA A 339 -15.18 18.69 10.60
N VAL A 340 -14.12 19.10 9.89
CA VAL A 340 -12.74 18.78 10.27
C VAL A 340 -12.40 19.30 11.66
N LEU A 341 -12.77 20.55 11.98
CA LEU A 341 -12.59 21.10 13.32
C LEU A 341 -13.36 20.31 14.38
N ASN A 342 -14.60 19.91 14.11
CA ASN A 342 -15.37 19.10 15.06
C ASN A 342 -14.73 17.73 15.30
N LEU A 343 -14.28 17.05 14.23
CA LEU A 343 -13.57 15.78 14.30
C LEU A 343 -12.29 15.90 15.13
N LEU A 344 -11.45 16.92 14.85
CA LEU A 344 -10.20 17.12 15.56
C LEU A 344 -10.43 17.54 17.02
N LYS A 345 -11.47 18.34 17.31
CA LYS A 345 -11.85 18.68 18.70
C LYS A 345 -12.28 17.45 19.49
N GLU A 346 -13.12 16.59 18.89
CA GLU A 346 -13.55 15.35 19.55
C GLU A 346 -12.37 14.41 19.80
N GLN A 347 -11.47 14.24 18.83
CA GLN A 347 -10.23 13.48 19.02
C GLN A 347 -9.35 14.10 20.12
N ALA A 348 -9.15 15.41 20.13
CA ALA A 348 -8.34 16.08 21.14
C ALA A 348 -8.90 15.86 22.57
N VAL A 349 -10.22 15.86 22.74
CA VAL A 349 -10.89 15.55 24.01
C VAL A 349 -10.64 14.08 24.39
N VAL A 350 -10.91 13.14 23.48
CA VAL A 350 -10.76 11.70 23.73
C VAL A 350 -9.30 11.34 24.07
N PHE A 351 -8.33 11.86 23.33
CA PHE A 351 -6.91 11.63 23.62
C PHE A 351 -6.44 12.32 24.90
N SER A 352 -7.14 13.35 25.38
CA SER A 352 -6.82 14.01 26.65
C SER A 352 -7.33 13.25 27.89
N CYS A 353 -8.12 12.19 27.72
CA CYS A 353 -8.62 11.39 28.83
C CYS A 353 -7.47 10.84 29.72
N PRO A 354 -7.59 10.89 31.06
CA PRO A 354 -6.52 10.44 31.97
C PRO A 354 -6.07 9.00 31.75
N ALA A 355 -6.99 8.09 31.42
CA ALA A 355 -6.66 6.69 31.12
C ALA A 355 -5.75 6.57 29.88
N VAL A 356 -6.07 7.31 28.81
CA VAL A 356 -5.27 7.36 27.58
C VAL A 356 -3.90 7.96 27.85
N GLN A 357 -3.83 9.06 28.61
CA GLN A 357 -2.56 9.68 28.96
C GLN A 357 -1.68 8.78 29.84
N THR A 358 -2.28 7.99 30.74
CA THR A 358 -1.57 6.98 31.52
C THR A 358 -0.97 5.89 30.63
N MET A 359 -1.72 5.43 29.62
CA MET A 359 -1.22 4.47 28.64
C MET A 359 -0.07 5.05 27.79
N VAL A 360 -0.19 6.28 27.31
CA VAL A 360 0.89 6.97 26.58
C VAL A 360 2.15 7.10 27.45
N ALA A 361 2.00 7.47 28.72
CA ALA A 361 3.13 7.55 29.67
C ALA A 361 3.80 6.18 29.89
N LYS A 362 3.01 5.10 29.96
CA LYS A 362 3.54 3.74 30.04
C LYS A 362 4.32 3.35 28.78
N LEU A 363 3.78 3.64 27.59
CA LEU A 363 4.48 3.40 26.32
C LEU A 363 5.82 4.14 26.27
N LYS A 364 5.86 5.40 26.72
CA LYS A 364 7.10 6.20 26.80
C LYS A 364 8.13 5.53 27.70
N LYS A 365 7.73 5.16 28.93
CA LYS A 365 8.60 4.48 29.90
C LYS A 365 9.17 3.16 29.35
N GLU A 366 8.37 2.37 28.63
CA GLU A 366 8.84 1.14 27.99
C GLU A 366 9.80 1.40 26.83
N ALA A 367 9.58 2.45 26.04
CA ALA A 367 10.52 2.86 25.01
C ALA A 367 11.87 3.29 25.62
N ASP A 368 11.85 4.08 26.71
CA ASP A 368 13.06 4.56 27.39
C ASP A 368 13.89 3.40 27.97
N LYS A 369 13.21 2.38 28.54
CA LYS A 369 13.89 1.16 29.03
C LYS A 369 14.62 0.42 27.91
N ARG A 370 14.04 0.36 26.70
CA ARG A 370 14.58 -0.42 25.57
C ARG A 370 15.81 0.21 24.94
N GLU A 371 15.91 1.53 24.93
CA GLU A 371 17.04 2.24 24.30
C GLU A 371 18.19 2.52 25.27
N GLY A 372 18.04 2.09 26.53
CA GLY A 372 18.90 2.51 27.62
C GLY A 372 18.61 3.96 28.00
N THR A 373 18.85 4.32 29.25
CA THR A 373 18.59 5.64 29.86
C THR A 373 19.29 6.84 29.19
N LYS A 374 19.90 6.66 28.02
CA LYS A 374 20.68 7.67 27.30
C LYS A 374 19.89 8.49 26.28
N ARG A 375 18.61 8.21 25.99
CA ARG A 375 17.77 9.22 25.34
C ARG A 375 17.42 10.29 26.37
N SER A 376 18.24 11.35 26.42
CA SER A 376 17.83 12.57 27.09
C SER A 376 16.54 13.09 26.43
N GLU A 377 15.77 13.88 27.17
CA GLU A 377 14.56 14.58 26.71
C GLU A 377 14.78 15.43 25.43
N GLU A 378 16.03 15.56 24.97
CA GLU A 378 16.46 16.38 23.85
C GLU A 378 16.65 15.61 22.54
N ALA A 379 16.29 14.33 22.45
CA ALA A 379 16.27 13.66 21.15
C ALA A 379 15.42 14.52 20.19
N PRO A 380 15.98 15.08 19.11
CA PRO A 380 15.31 16.08 18.28
C PRO A 380 14.04 15.54 17.62
N ASP A 381 13.93 14.20 17.56
CA ASP A 381 12.77 13.51 17.05
C ASP A 381 11.72 13.14 18.09
N GLY A 382 12.04 13.22 19.39
CA GLY A 382 11.16 12.82 20.49
C GLY A 382 10.58 11.42 20.30
N TYR A 383 9.37 11.20 20.82
CA TYR A 383 8.63 9.94 20.65
C TYR A 383 7.87 9.87 19.30
N TYR A 384 8.48 10.32 18.20
CA TYR A 384 7.85 10.28 16.88
C TYR A 384 7.49 8.87 16.43
N HIS A 385 8.26 7.85 16.82
CA HIS A 385 7.98 6.43 16.55
C HIS A 385 7.71 5.63 17.84
N LEU A 386 6.84 6.15 18.70
CA LEU A 386 6.46 5.47 19.95
C LEU A 386 5.80 4.11 19.64
N PRO A 387 6.43 2.96 19.99
CA PRO A 387 5.83 1.65 19.73
C PRO A 387 4.50 1.52 20.46
N GLY A 388 3.47 0.95 19.82
CA GLY A 388 2.13 0.77 20.40
C GLY A 388 1.23 2.01 20.32
N ARG A 389 1.75 3.18 19.92
CA ARG A 389 0.96 4.42 19.82
C ARG A 389 -0.12 4.34 18.75
N ALA A 390 0.21 3.78 17.58
CA ALA A 390 -0.73 3.65 16.48
C ALA A 390 -1.91 2.72 16.85
N GLU A 391 -1.62 1.64 17.56
CA GLU A 391 -2.62 0.69 18.06
C GLU A 391 -3.53 1.35 19.09
N LEU A 392 -2.96 2.08 20.06
CA LEU A 392 -3.71 2.85 21.05
C LEU A 392 -4.61 3.91 20.38
N ALA A 393 -4.08 4.63 19.38
CA ALA A 393 -4.84 5.64 18.67
C ALA A 393 -5.97 5.05 17.83
N LEU A 394 -5.67 3.97 17.10
CA LEU A 394 -6.61 3.29 16.24
C LEU A 394 -7.80 2.79 17.04
N GLU A 395 -7.58 2.23 18.24
CA GLU A 395 -8.65 1.69 19.06
C GLU A 395 -9.73 2.74 19.40
N LEU A 396 -9.30 3.94 19.77
CA LEU A 396 -10.22 5.06 20.02
C LEU A 396 -10.85 5.55 18.71
N GLN A 397 -10.07 5.58 17.63
CA GLN A 397 -10.53 5.99 16.30
C GLN A 397 -11.53 5.01 15.69
N ARG A 398 -11.54 3.72 16.05
CA ARG A 398 -12.54 2.73 15.58
C ARG A 398 -13.97 3.17 15.87
N TYR A 399 -14.18 3.78 17.04
CA TYR A 399 -15.49 4.28 17.47
C TYR A 399 -15.76 5.71 16.98
N LEU A 400 -14.72 6.53 16.91
CA LEU A 400 -14.83 7.95 16.61
C LEU A 400 -15.00 8.22 15.10
N LEU A 401 -14.17 7.60 14.26
CA LEU A 401 -14.13 7.88 12.82
C LEU A 401 -15.45 7.61 12.08
N PRO A 402 -16.20 6.52 12.35
CA PRO A 402 -17.50 6.28 11.70
C PRO A 402 -18.51 7.41 11.90
N ARG A 403 -18.44 8.13 13.02
CA ARG A 403 -19.33 9.26 13.33
C ARG A 403 -19.08 10.47 12.41
N HIS A 404 -17.90 10.53 11.80
CA HIS A 404 -17.47 11.59 10.89
C HIS A 404 -17.39 11.12 9.42
N GLY A 405 -17.92 9.94 9.12
CA GLY A 405 -17.96 9.38 7.76
C GLY A 405 -16.66 8.68 7.33
N PHE A 406 -15.71 8.48 8.25
CA PHE A 406 -14.49 7.72 7.98
C PHE A 406 -14.64 6.28 8.49
N GLU A 407 -13.94 5.34 7.86
CA GLU A 407 -13.93 3.96 8.34
C GLU A 407 -13.19 3.85 9.70
N GLY A 408 -13.70 3.04 10.63
CA GLY A 408 -13.01 2.73 11.90
C GLY A 408 -11.83 1.78 11.71
N SER A 409 -10.99 2.02 10.70
CA SER A 409 -9.88 1.15 10.31
C SER A 409 -8.64 1.97 9.98
N ARG A 410 -7.49 1.32 9.81
CA ARG A 410 -6.24 1.99 9.43
C ARG A 410 -6.40 2.76 8.12
N LYS A 411 -7.19 2.22 7.18
CA LYS A 411 -7.58 2.92 5.95
C LYS A 411 -8.36 4.21 6.25
N GLY A 412 -9.39 4.16 7.09
CA GLY A 412 -10.15 5.37 7.43
C GLY A 412 -9.33 6.42 8.19
N VAL A 413 -8.32 6.01 8.98
CA VAL A 413 -7.34 6.94 9.57
C VAL A 413 -6.53 7.64 8.46
N ARG A 414 -6.08 6.91 7.42
CA ARG A 414 -5.40 7.51 6.26
C ARG A 414 -6.31 8.49 5.54
N ASP A 415 -7.54 8.09 5.25
CA ASP A 415 -8.54 8.93 4.58
C ASP A 415 -8.83 10.20 5.40
N MET A 416 -8.89 10.07 6.74
CA MET A 416 -9.02 11.20 7.65
C MET A 416 -7.80 12.13 7.56
N ILE A 417 -6.57 11.62 7.66
CA ILE A 417 -5.36 12.44 7.60
C ILE A 417 -5.29 13.19 6.27
N GLN A 418 -5.55 12.48 5.16
CA GLN A 418 -5.66 13.06 3.83
C GLN A 418 -6.68 14.20 3.81
N HIS A 419 -7.86 13.98 4.40
CA HIS A 419 -8.90 14.98 4.42
C HIS A 419 -8.53 16.21 5.27
N CYS A 420 -7.99 16.00 6.48
CA CYS A 420 -7.50 17.08 7.34
C CYS A 420 -6.39 17.90 6.68
N SER A 421 -5.55 17.25 5.86
CA SER A 421 -4.43 17.90 5.18
C SER A 421 -4.85 19.07 4.29
N THR A 422 -6.05 19.01 3.71
CA THR A 422 -6.60 20.09 2.86
C THR A 422 -6.85 21.40 3.62
N PHE A 423 -6.98 21.35 4.94
CA PHE A 423 -7.20 22.50 5.81
C PHE A 423 -6.03 22.78 6.75
N ILE A 424 -4.89 22.09 6.57
CA ILE A 424 -3.80 22.10 7.56
C ILE A 424 -3.05 23.45 7.67
N HIS A 425 -3.20 24.32 6.67
CA HIS A 425 -2.69 25.70 6.72
C HIS A 425 -3.55 26.62 7.60
N ASP A 426 -4.76 26.20 7.96
CA ASP A 426 -5.58 26.93 8.91
C ASP A 426 -5.01 26.78 10.33
N GLN A 427 -4.80 27.90 11.02
CA GLN A 427 -4.13 27.90 12.32
C GLN A 427 -4.88 27.10 13.39
N GLU A 428 -6.21 27.09 13.37
CA GLU A 428 -7.01 26.33 14.35
C GLU A 428 -6.91 24.82 14.07
N VAL A 429 -6.97 24.41 12.80
CA VAL A 429 -6.78 23.01 12.39
C VAL A 429 -5.37 22.54 12.73
N ALA A 430 -4.34 23.30 12.38
CA ALA A 430 -2.94 22.98 12.69
C ALA A 430 -2.71 22.81 14.21
N SER A 431 -3.25 23.72 15.02
CA SER A 431 -3.13 23.66 16.48
C SER A 431 -3.81 22.42 17.08
N LEU A 432 -5.01 22.06 16.61
CA LEU A 432 -5.69 20.84 17.06
C LEU A 432 -4.96 19.58 16.62
N TYR A 433 -4.43 19.59 15.39
CA TYR A 433 -3.64 18.50 14.85
C TYR A 433 -2.38 18.26 15.69
N ASP A 434 -1.64 19.33 16.02
CA ASP A 434 -0.48 19.28 16.92
C ASP A 434 -0.88 18.85 18.33
N THR A 435 -2.04 19.30 18.83
CA THR A 435 -2.56 18.93 20.15
C THR A 435 -2.81 17.43 20.24
N ILE A 436 -3.50 16.85 19.25
CA ILE A 436 -3.76 15.40 19.19
C ILE A 436 -2.44 14.62 19.19
N ASN A 437 -1.51 14.99 18.32
CA ASN A 437 -0.21 14.32 18.21
C ASN A 437 0.62 14.44 19.49
N SER A 438 0.59 15.61 20.14
CA SER A 438 1.25 15.84 21.42
C SER A 438 0.64 14.97 22.53
N LYS A 439 -0.70 14.81 22.54
CA LYS A 439 -1.41 13.90 23.47
C LYS A 439 -1.09 12.44 23.20
N LEU A 440 -0.78 12.07 21.96
CA LEU A 440 -0.25 10.76 21.60
C LEU A 440 1.26 10.62 21.86
N GLY A 441 1.88 11.62 22.48
CA GLY A 441 3.23 11.57 23.01
C GLY A 441 4.30 12.22 22.14
N MET A 442 3.97 12.76 20.97
CA MET A 442 4.94 13.44 20.10
C MET A 442 5.47 14.73 20.74
N SER A 443 6.74 15.07 20.45
CA SER A 443 7.32 16.35 20.82
C SER A 443 6.82 17.47 19.89
N PRO A 444 6.92 18.75 20.28
CA PRO A 444 6.56 19.85 19.40
C PRO A 444 7.27 19.82 18.04
N ALA A 445 8.58 19.52 18.02
CA ALA A 445 9.36 19.37 16.79
C ALA A 445 8.82 18.23 15.90
N ALA A 446 8.42 17.10 16.50
CA ALA A 446 7.83 15.99 15.78
C ALA A 446 6.44 16.32 15.20
N CYS A 447 5.61 17.08 15.93
CA CYS A 447 4.33 17.57 15.44
C CYS A 447 4.51 18.47 14.21
N LEU A 448 5.48 19.39 14.25
CA LEU A 448 5.80 20.26 13.10
C LEU A 448 6.17 19.43 11.86
N ARG A 449 7.10 18.48 11.99
CA ARG A 449 7.49 17.60 10.87
C ARG A 449 6.32 16.78 10.34
N PHE A 450 5.51 16.22 11.24
CA PHE A 450 4.34 15.44 10.84
C PHE A 450 3.32 16.28 10.07
N ARG A 451 3.17 17.55 10.45
CA ARG A 451 2.34 18.51 9.70
C ARG A 451 2.92 18.80 8.32
N GLU A 452 4.23 18.98 8.21
CA GLU A 452 4.92 19.16 6.92
C GLU A 452 4.71 17.95 5.99
N LEU A 453 4.79 16.74 6.53
CA LEU A 453 4.46 15.52 5.78
C LEU A 453 3.00 15.51 5.34
N ALA A 454 2.06 15.88 6.22
CA ALA A 454 0.65 16.00 5.86
C ALA A 454 0.41 17.08 4.79
N THR A 455 1.18 18.17 4.74
CA THR A 455 1.04 19.18 3.67
C THR A 455 1.47 18.66 2.30
N GLY A 456 2.47 17.77 2.22
CA GLY A 456 2.87 17.10 0.97
C GLY A 456 1.72 16.29 0.38
N VAL A 457 1.01 15.59 1.27
CA VAL A 457 -0.17 14.79 0.97
C VAL A 457 -1.32 15.63 0.38
N ALA A 458 -1.54 16.86 0.88
CA ALA A 458 -2.58 17.78 0.39
C ALA A 458 -2.23 18.41 -0.95
N SER A 459 -0.94 18.70 -1.18
CA SER A 459 -0.44 19.38 -2.37
C SER A 459 -0.64 18.56 -3.65
N SER A 460 -0.86 17.24 -3.50
CA SER A 460 -1.22 16.34 -4.59
C SER A 460 -2.70 16.45 -5.04
N GLN A 461 -3.57 17.17 -4.30
CA GLN A 461 -5.04 17.07 -4.48
C GLN A 461 -5.82 18.37 -4.75
N VAL A 462 -5.19 19.52 -5.00
CA VAL A 462 -5.96 20.76 -5.28
C VAL A 462 -6.71 20.64 -6.63
N PRO A 463 -8.06 20.64 -6.65
CA PRO A 463 -8.82 20.65 -7.90
C PRO A 463 -8.86 22.08 -8.44
N LYS A 464 -8.24 22.30 -9.60
CA LYS A 464 -8.47 23.54 -10.37
C LYS A 464 -9.91 23.54 -10.88
N GLN A 465 -10.71 24.51 -10.46
CA GLN A 465 -12.04 24.77 -11.01
C GLN A 465 -11.95 25.06 -12.52
N ALA A 466 -12.65 24.22 -13.29
CA ALA A 466 -13.19 24.40 -14.63
C ALA A 466 -12.50 25.39 -15.59
N ALA A 467 -11.65 24.84 -16.47
CA ALA A 467 -11.69 25.17 -17.88
C ALA A 467 -11.83 23.86 -18.67
N SER A 468 -12.88 23.82 -19.48
CA SER A 468 -13.30 22.74 -20.37
C SER A 468 -12.15 22.10 -21.15
N ASN A 469 -11.87 20.81 -20.90
CA ASN A 469 -11.75 19.80 -21.94
C ASN A 469 -11.76 18.40 -21.34
N GLN A 470 -12.59 17.55 -21.95
CA GLN A 470 -13.12 16.31 -21.40
C GLN A 470 -12.38 15.09 -21.98
N GLY A 471 -12.01 14.15 -21.11
CA GLY A 471 -11.68 12.76 -21.46
C GLY A 471 -10.24 12.36 -21.22
N TYR A 472 -9.98 11.59 -20.14
CA TYR A 472 -9.27 10.29 -20.15
C TYR A 472 -8.73 9.85 -18.75
N TYR A 473 -8.79 8.52 -18.51
CA TYR A 473 -8.01 7.64 -17.60
C TYR A 473 -8.61 7.12 -16.27
N ASN A 474 -8.69 5.77 -16.22
CA ASN A 474 -8.66 4.87 -15.06
C ASN A 474 -7.61 3.76 -15.35
N LEU A 475 -6.34 3.84 -14.88
CA LEU A 475 -5.35 2.74 -15.01
C LEU A 475 -4.04 2.90 -14.19
N VAL A 476 -4.07 3.37 -12.93
CA VAL A 476 -2.80 3.63 -12.18
C VAL A 476 -2.61 2.80 -10.90
N ASN A 477 -3.67 2.33 -10.24
CA ASN A 477 -3.50 1.64 -8.95
C ASN A 477 -3.05 0.16 -9.02
N ALA A 478 -3.00 -0.46 -10.20
CA ALA A 478 -2.51 -1.83 -10.38
C ALA A 478 -1.03 -1.97 -10.82
N ARG A 479 -0.29 -0.86 -11.03
CA ARG A 479 1.01 -0.89 -11.74
C ARG A 479 2.28 -0.78 -10.88
N LEU A 480 2.16 -0.62 -9.57
CA LEU A 480 3.32 -0.58 -8.67
C LEU A 480 4.03 -1.95 -8.51
N GLY A 481 3.33 -3.06 -8.77
CA GLY A 481 3.95 -4.39 -8.86
C GLY A 481 4.51 -4.76 -10.25
N SER A 482 4.13 -4.04 -11.32
CA SER A 482 4.45 -4.42 -12.71
C SER A 482 5.54 -3.56 -13.35
N CYS A 483 5.80 -2.34 -12.84
CA CYS A 483 6.86 -1.47 -13.37
C CYS A 483 8.28 -1.84 -12.90
N LEU A 484 8.44 -2.74 -11.92
CA LEU A 484 9.76 -3.16 -11.43
C LEU A 484 10.26 -4.47 -12.05
N ALA A 485 9.38 -5.31 -12.62
CA ALA A 485 9.73 -6.63 -13.18
C ALA A 485 10.11 -6.63 -14.68
N ASN A 486 9.87 -5.55 -15.43
CA ASN A 486 10.08 -5.53 -16.89
C ASN A 486 11.23 -4.61 -17.29
N CYS A 487 12.47 -5.10 -17.28
CA CYS A 487 13.63 -4.51 -18.00
C CYS A 487 14.93 -5.32 -17.79
N THR A 488 15.01 -6.53 -18.35
CA THR A 488 16.28 -7.24 -18.57
C THR A 488 16.46 -7.50 -20.07
N ARG A 489 17.18 -6.61 -20.77
CA ARG A 489 18.15 -6.93 -21.86
C ARG A 489 18.54 -5.71 -22.70
N PHE A 490 19.79 -5.30 -22.59
CA PHE A 490 20.66 -5.02 -23.73
C PHE A 490 22.10 -5.30 -23.28
N SER A 491 22.68 -6.38 -23.81
CA SER A 491 24.12 -6.67 -23.72
C SER A 491 24.75 -6.28 -25.05
N MET A 492 25.75 -5.40 -25.02
CA MET A 492 26.59 -5.06 -26.17
C MET A 492 27.69 -6.13 -26.34
N PRO A 493 28.16 -6.40 -27.57
CA PRO A 493 29.22 -7.35 -27.83
C PRO A 493 30.57 -6.81 -27.34
N VAL A 494 31.35 -7.68 -26.71
CA VAL A 494 32.78 -7.43 -26.44
C VAL A 494 33.55 -7.73 -27.73
N ALA A 495 34.35 -6.76 -28.16
CA ALA A 495 35.46 -6.96 -29.09
C ALA A 495 36.75 -7.14 -28.29
#